data_AF-A0ABD6DKX5-F1
#
_entry.id   AF-A0ABD6DKX5-F1
#
_cell.length_a   1.000
_cell.length_b   1.000
_cell.length_c   1.000
_cell.angle_alpha   90.00
_cell.angle_beta   90.00
_cell.angle_gamma   90.00
#
_symmetry.space_group_name_H-M   'P 1'
#
loop_
_entity.id
_entity.type
_entity.pdbx_description
1 polymer ?
#
loop_
_entity_poly.entity_id
_entity_poly.type
_entity_poly.pdbx_seq_one_letter_code
_entity_poly.pdbx_strand_id
1 'polypeptide(L)'
;MGELIPLVVAENLPWWLGVPLAQLLLLLGGIAIEKTYVNRVTPFTGAMAVFVHVLVSGESSIWTGLYLDLGLVLGLFGVWAYAENIVVNRPEFKLLAYFAYAPLTVVLVVLLPSWLLFPALVVGAVVNFKLVEELEPAKPYYFGHPDEERDDGGADMGDVITVVKERVRDLQETVEAQREAS
;
A
#
# COMPACT_ATOMS: atom_id res chain seq x y z
N MET A 1 26.70 -6.97 -29.84
CA MET A 1 25.61 -7.92 -29.52
C MET A 1 25.96 -8.52 -28.18
N GLY A 2 25.28 -8.11 -27.11
CA GLY A 2 25.54 -8.64 -25.78
C GLY A 2 25.00 -10.06 -25.68
N GLU A 3 25.84 -10.98 -25.21
CA GLU A 3 25.45 -12.36 -24.91
C GLU A 3 24.34 -12.34 -23.85
N LEU A 4 23.15 -12.78 -24.23
CA LEU A 4 22.04 -13.04 -23.31
C LEU A 4 22.46 -14.21 -22.43
N ILE A 5 22.68 -13.94 -21.15
CA ILE A 5 22.90 -14.97 -20.12
C ILE A 5 21.77 -15.99 -20.25
N PRO A 6 22.04 -17.29 -20.48
CA PRO A 6 20.99 -18.28 -20.59
C PRO A 6 20.30 -18.38 -19.22
N LEU A 7 19.08 -17.85 -19.13
CA LEU A 7 18.25 -17.89 -17.94
C LEU A 7 17.60 -19.28 -17.83
N VAL A 8 18.44 -20.30 -17.61
CA VAL A 8 18.05 -21.72 -17.49
C VAL A 8 16.93 -21.92 -16.47
N VAL A 9 16.89 -21.09 -15.43
CA VAL A 9 15.84 -21.13 -14.40
C VAL A 9 14.51 -20.59 -14.92
N ALA A 10 14.49 -19.46 -15.65
CA ALA A 10 13.24 -18.86 -16.12
C ALA A 10 12.57 -19.67 -17.23
N GLU A 11 13.36 -20.34 -18.07
CA GLU A 11 12.86 -21.18 -19.16
C GLU A 11 12.30 -22.53 -18.69
N ASN A 12 12.73 -23.01 -17.53
CA ASN A 12 12.27 -24.29 -16.94
C ASN A 12 11.30 -24.12 -15.78
N LEU A 13 11.03 -22.88 -15.34
CA LEU A 13 10.09 -22.64 -14.27
C LEU A 13 8.67 -22.81 -14.82
N PRO A 14 7.85 -23.72 -14.24
CA PRO A 14 6.47 -23.85 -14.67
C PRO A 14 5.76 -22.51 -14.52
N TRP A 15 5.04 -22.06 -15.55
CA TRP A 15 4.43 -20.71 -15.59
C TRP A 15 3.53 -20.43 -14.38
N TRP A 16 2.84 -21.47 -13.87
CA TRP A 16 2.00 -21.42 -12.68
C TRP A 16 2.77 -21.18 -11.38
N LEU A 17 4.08 -21.44 -11.37
CA LEU A 17 4.99 -21.15 -10.26
C LEU A 17 5.77 -19.85 -10.50
N GLY A 18 6.17 -19.60 -11.75
CA GLY A 18 6.97 -18.44 -12.13
C GLY A 18 6.24 -17.11 -12.01
N VAL A 19 4.95 -17.07 -12.33
CA VAL A 19 4.15 -15.84 -12.18
C VAL A 19 4.02 -15.42 -10.71
N PRO A 20 3.57 -16.30 -9.77
CA PRO A 20 3.56 -15.97 -8.35
C PRO A 20 4.93 -15.58 -7.81
N LEU A 21 6.00 -16.24 -8.28
CA LEU A 21 7.36 -15.90 -7.87
C LEU A 21 7.75 -14.49 -8.35
N ALA A 22 7.42 -14.13 -9.59
CA ALA A 22 7.69 -12.80 -10.13
C ALA A 22 6.89 -11.72 -9.39
N GLN A 23 5.64 -12.01 -9.02
CA GLN A 23 4.81 -11.14 -8.17
C GLN A 23 5.43 -10.98 -6.79
N LEU A 24 5.85 -12.07 -6.16
CA LEU A 24 6.54 -12.05 -4.87
C LEU A 24 7.87 -11.29 -4.96
N LEU A 25 8.63 -11.43 -6.04
CA LEU A 25 9.88 -10.69 -6.26
C LEU A 25 9.64 -9.20 -6.52
N LEU A 26 8.57 -8.83 -7.21
CA LEU A 26 8.15 -7.43 -7.37
C LEU A 26 7.75 -6.83 -6.02
N LEU A 27 6.98 -7.57 -5.21
CA LEU A 27 6.57 -7.16 -3.88
C LEU A 27 7.76 -7.07 -2.91
N LEU A 28 8.64 -8.07 -2.91
CA LEU A 28 9.88 -8.08 -2.13
C LEU A 28 10.86 -7.00 -2.60
N GLY A 29 10.92 -6.71 -3.89
CA GLY A 29 11.66 -5.57 -4.44
C GLY A 29 11.09 -4.24 -3.95
N GLY A 30 9.76 -4.10 -3.96
CA GLY A 30 9.06 -2.96 -3.35
C GLY A 30 9.42 -2.80 -1.87
N ILE A 31 9.37 -3.89 -1.09
CA ILE A 31 9.74 -3.91 0.33
C ILE A 31 11.23 -3.63 0.55
N ALA A 32 12.13 -4.16 -0.30
CA ALA A 32 13.58 -4.02 -0.14
C ALA A 32 14.10 -2.62 -0.51
N ILE A 33 13.43 -1.95 -1.46
CA ILE A 33 13.67 -0.53 -1.78
C ILE A 33 13.18 0.37 -0.64
N GLU A 34 12.35 -0.16 0.26
CA GLU A 34 11.59 0.56 1.24
C GLU A 34 12.15 0.30 2.65
N LYS A 35 13.21 1.05 3.00
CA LYS A 35 13.63 1.12 4.40
C LYS A 35 12.60 1.92 5.18
N THR A 36 11.67 1.17 5.77
CA THR A 36 10.91 1.59 6.96
C THR A 36 9.70 2.49 6.73
N TYR A 37 9.02 2.42 5.56
CA TYR A 37 7.55 2.55 5.32
C TYR A 37 7.22 2.89 3.84
N VAL A 38 5.96 2.61 3.44
CA VAL A 38 5.36 2.79 2.10
C VAL A 38 5.86 4.03 1.36
N ASN A 39 6.75 3.80 0.41
CA ASN A 39 7.40 4.74 -0.49
C ASN A 39 6.37 5.25 -1.52
N ARG A 40 6.66 6.40 -2.11
CA ARG A 40 5.84 7.07 -3.14
C ARG A 40 5.56 6.14 -4.34
N VAL A 41 6.46 5.19 -4.58
CA VAL A 41 6.41 4.23 -5.70
C VAL A 41 5.57 2.99 -5.35
N THR A 42 5.21 2.78 -4.08
CA THR A 42 4.61 1.52 -3.61
C THR A 42 3.19 1.28 -4.13
N PRO A 43 2.32 2.30 -4.25
CA PRO A 43 1.07 2.15 -4.99
C PRO A 43 1.28 1.67 -6.43
N PHE A 44 2.35 2.12 -7.09
CA PHE A 44 2.66 1.69 -8.46
C PHE A 44 3.05 0.21 -8.50
N THR A 45 3.99 -0.20 -7.65
CA THR A 45 4.42 -1.61 -7.57
C THR A 45 3.25 -2.53 -7.20
N GLY A 46 2.42 -2.11 -6.25
CA GLY A 46 1.21 -2.84 -5.84
C GLY A 46 0.20 -2.99 -6.98
N ALA A 47 -0.07 -1.90 -7.70
CA ALA A 47 -0.96 -1.90 -8.86
C ALA A 47 -0.42 -2.81 -9.97
N MET A 48 0.89 -2.76 -10.25
CA MET A 48 1.51 -3.64 -11.24
C MET A 48 1.42 -5.12 -10.85
N ALA A 49 1.53 -5.46 -9.56
CA ALA A 49 1.32 -6.83 -9.09
C ALA A 49 -0.12 -7.31 -9.33
N VAL A 50 -1.12 -6.47 -9.07
CA VAL A 50 -2.53 -6.78 -9.37
C VAL A 50 -2.78 -6.88 -10.88
N PHE A 51 -2.18 -6.00 -11.69
CA PHE A 51 -2.28 -6.06 -13.14
C PHE A 51 -1.76 -7.40 -13.69
N VAL A 52 -0.57 -7.82 -13.26
CA VAL A 52 0.02 -9.10 -13.65
C VAL A 52 -0.87 -10.26 -13.17
N HIS A 53 -1.43 -10.17 -11.97
CA HIS A 53 -2.37 -11.19 -11.48
C HIS A 53 -3.59 -11.32 -12.37
N VAL A 54 -4.28 -10.22 -12.67
CA VAL A 54 -5.47 -10.21 -13.54
C VAL A 54 -5.16 -10.76 -14.93
N LEU A 55 -4.01 -10.41 -15.50
CA LEU A 55 -3.58 -10.93 -16.80
C LEU A 55 -3.38 -12.45 -16.80
N VAL A 56 -2.91 -13.02 -15.69
CA VAL A 56 -2.57 -14.46 -15.61
C VAL A 56 -3.75 -15.29 -15.14
N SER A 57 -4.53 -14.82 -14.17
CA SER A 57 -5.70 -15.54 -13.68
C SER A 57 -6.86 -15.48 -14.68
N GLY A 58 -6.90 -14.46 -15.53
CA GLY A 58 -8.06 -14.16 -16.39
C GLY A 58 -9.31 -13.76 -15.59
N GLU A 59 -9.17 -13.60 -14.27
CA GLU A 59 -10.25 -13.21 -13.37
C GLU A 59 -10.17 -11.71 -13.12
N SER A 60 -11.18 -10.97 -13.57
CA SER A 60 -11.32 -9.55 -13.27
C SER A 60 -12.75 -9.24 -12.85
N SER A 61 -12.91 -8.67 -11.65
CA SER A 61 -14.16 -8.00 -11.28
C SER A 61 -14.07 -6.51 -11.57
N ILE A 62 -15.22 -5.83 -11.71
CA ILE A 62 -15.25 -4.37 -11.85
C ILE A 62 -14.55 -3.66 -10.68
N TRP A 63 -14.65 -4.23 -9.48
CA TRP A 63 -14.03 -3.67 -8.28
C TRP A 63 -12.51 -3.84 -8.28
N THR A 64 -12.02 -4.99 -8.74
CA THR A 64 -10.59 -5.25 -8.93
C THR A 64 -10.01 -4.32 -9.99
N GLY A 65 -10.76 -4.05 -11.07
CA GLY A 65 -10.40 -3.09 -12.11
C GLY A 65 -10.29 -1.66 -11.58
N LEU A 66 -11.31 -1.18 -10.84
CA LEU A 66 -11.27 0.14 -10.21
C LEU A 66 -10.14 0.28 -9.18
N TYR A 67 -9.87 -0.77 -8.41
CA TYR A 67 -8.73 -0.81 -7.49
C TYR A 67 -7.41 -0.71 -8.25
N LEU A 68 -7.26 -1.46 -9.35
CA LEU A 68 -6.08 -1.36 -10.20
C LEU A 68 -5.91 0.06 -10.78
N ASP A 69 -6.96 0.63 -11.38
CA ASP A 69 -6.91 1.95 -12.01
C ASP A 69 -6.52 3.03 -11.01
N LEU A 70 -7.12 3.00 -9.82
CA LEU A 70 -6.78 3.92 -8.74
C LEU A 70 -5.31 3.76 -8.32
N GLY A 71 -4.84 2.53 -8.19
CA GLY A 71 -3.45 2.23 -7.84
C GLY A 71 -2.46 2.73 -8.89
N LEU A 72 -2.79 2.60 -10.18
CA LEU A 72 -1.98 3.11 -11.28
C LEU A 72 -1.92 4.64 -11.27
N VAL A 73 -3.05 5.33 -11.07
CA VAL A 73 -3.09 6.80 -11.00
C VAL A 73 -2.23 7.31 -9.83
N LEU A 74 -2.43 6.75 -8.64
CA LEU A 74 -1.67 7.11 -7.45
C LEU A 74 -0.19 6.75 -7.59
N GLY A 75 0.10 5.60 -8.18
CA GLY A 75 1.44 5.11 -8.42
C GLY A 75 2.20 5.97 -9.40
N LEU A 76 1.60 6.33 -10.54
CA LEU A 76 2.20 7.24 -11.52
C LEU A 76 2.45 8.62 -10.92
N PHE A 77 1.50 9.15 -10.15
CA PHE A 77 1.69 10.40 -9.41
C PHE A 77 2.87 10.30 -8.43
N GLY A 78 2.95 9.21 -7.67
CA GLY A 78 4.03 8.99 -6.72
C GLY A 78 5.40 8.79 -7.37
N VAL A 79 5.46 8.09 -8.51
CA VAL A 79 6.68 7.95 -9.34
C VAL A 79 7.11 9.30 -9.93
N TRP A 80 6.16 10.08 -10.45
CA TRP A 80 6.45 11.43 -10.95
C TRP A 80 6.98 12.34 -9.84
N ALA A 81 6.31 12.36 -8.67
CA ALA A 81 6.75 13.13 -7.52
C ALA A 81 8.12 12.66 -7.00
N TYR A 82 8.42 11.35 -7.10
CA TYR A 82 9.75 10.82 -6.79
C TYR A 82 10.81 11.32 -7.77
N ALA A 83 10.52 11.29 -9.07
CA ALA A 83 11.44 11.75 -10.12
C ALA A 83 11.77 13.25 -9.99
N GLU A 84 10.77 14.07 -9.64
CA GLU A 84 10.90 15.52 -9.45
C GLU A 84 11.38 15.90 -8.03
N ASN A 85 11.70 14.94 -7.16
CA ASN A 85 12.01 15.14 -5.74
C ASN A 85 10.97 15.97 -4.97
N ILE A 86 9.70 15.93 -5.37
CA ILE A 86 8.60 16.68 -4.75
C ILE A 86 8.13 15.96 -3.48
N VAL A 87 8.12 16.69 -2.36
CA VAL A 87 7.53 16.21 -1.09
C VAL A 87 6.01 16.14 -1.23
N VAL A 88 5.44 14.94 -1.06
CA VAL A 88 3.99 14.74 -1.07
C VAL A 88 3.47 14.78 0.36
N ASN A 89 3.08 15.97 0.82
CA ASN A 89 2.53 16.21 2.16
C ASN A 89 0.99 16.15 2.23
N ARG A 90 0.37 15.27 1.43
CA ARG A 90 -1.08 15.04 1.44
C ARG A 90 -1.41 13.82 2.32
N PRO A 91 -2.07 13.98 3.48
CA PRO A 91 -2.39 12.87 4.37
C PRO A 91 -3.28 11.83 3.70
N GLU A 92 -4.15 12.24 2.78
CA GLU A 92 -5.05 11.34 2.05
C GLU A 92 -4.26 10.37 1.16
N PHE A 93 -3.22 10.88 0.47
CA PHE A 93 -2.34 10.05 -0.34
C PHE A 93 -1.56 9.06 0.52
N LYS A 94 -1.04 9.52 1.67
CA LYS A 94 -0.29 8.69 2.62
C LYS A 94 -1.14 7.56 3.17
N LEU A 95 -2.35 7.88 3.66
CA LEU A 95 -3.28 6.90 4.22
C LEU A 95 -3.72 5.88 3.18
N LEU A 96 -4.04 6.34 1.96
CA LEU A 96 -4.48 5.47 0.89
C LEU A 96 -3.36 4.54 0.41
N ALA A 97 -2.15 5.07 0.19
CA ALA A 97 -0.98 4.28 -0.16
C ALA A 97 -0.68 3.24 0.91
N TYR A 98 -0.75 3.63 2.19
CA TYR A 98 -0.43 2.76 3.31
C TYR A 98 -1.47 1.65 3.51
N PHE A 99 -2.75 2.00 3.66
CA PHE A 99 -3.76 1.01 3.99
C PHE A 99 -4.17 0.15 2.81
N ALA A 100 -4.33 0.76 1.62
CA ALA A 100 -4.86 0.07 0.46
C ALA A 100 -3.78 -0.57 -0.41
N TYR A 101 -2.56 -0.02 -0.45
CA TYR A 101 -1.49 -0.47 -1.37
C TYR A 101 -0.20 -0.90 -0.68
N ALA A 102 -0.18 -1.00 0.65
CA ALA A 102 0.95 -1.65 1.31
C ALA A 102 1.11 -3.09 0.78
N PRO A 103 2.35 -3.60 0.71
CA PRO A 103 2.65 -4.92 0.14
C PRO A 103 1.78 -6.04 0.74
N LEU A 104 1.52 -6.01 2.04
CA LEU A 104 0.68 -7.02 2.70
C LEU A 104 -0.78 -6.96 2.23
N THR A 105 -1.35 -5.76 2.10
CA THR A 105 -2.70 -5.58 1.58
C THR A 105 -2.79 -6.09 0.15
N VAL A 106 -1.83 -5.73 -0.70
CA VAL A 106 -1.78 -6.17 -2.11
C VAL A 106 -1.64 -7.69 -2.20
N VAL A 107 -0.82 -8.32 -1.34
CA VAL A 107 -0.71 -9.78 -1.26
C VAL A 107 -2.07 -10.42 -0.99
N LEU A 108 -2.85 -9.88 -0.04
CA LEU A 108 -4.20 -10.40 0.23
C LEU A 108 -5.13 -10.22 -0.97
N VAL A 109 -5.05 -9.07 -1.66
CA VAL A 109 -5.85 -8.80 -2.87
C VAL A 109 -5.50 -9.77 -4.00
N VAL A 110 -4.23 -10.15 -4.15
CA VAL A 110 -3.76 -11.08 -5.19
C VAL A 110 -4.06 -12.54 -4.83
N LEU A 111 -4.02 -12.91 -3.56
CA LEU A 111 -4.24 -14.30 -3.12
C LEU A 111 -5.72 -14.68 -3.00
N LEU A 112 -6.58 -13.72 -2.69
CA LEU A 112 -8.00 -13.98 -2.46
C LEU A 112 -8.81 -13.78 -3.74
N PRO A 113 -9.90 -14.56 -3.93
CA PRO A 113 -10.85 -14.35 -5.00
C PRO A 113 -11.38 -12.90 -5.07
N SER A 114 -11.72 -12.44 -6.28
CA SER A 114 -12.10 -11.03 -6.52
C SER A 114 -13.27 -10.53 -5.67
N TRP A 115 -14.21 -11.42 -5.31
CA TRP A 115 -15.36 -11.08 -4.47
C TRP A 115 -14.99 -10.81 -3.00
N LEU A 116 -13.79 -11.19 -2.58
CA LEU A 116 -13.23 -10.90 -1.25
C LEU A 116 -12.34 -9.65 -1.23
N LEU A 117 -12.36 -8.82 -2.27
CA LEU A 117 -11.56 -7.58 -2.33
C LEU A 117 -11.73 -6.70 -1.10
N PHE A 118 -12.97 -6.34 -0.73
CA PHE A 118 -13.20 -5.46 0.42
C PHE A 118 -12.74 -6.09 1.75
N PRO A 119 -13.05 -7.37 2.05
CA PRO A 119 -12.43 -8.08 3.18
C PRO A 119 -10.89 -8.05 3.15
N ALA A 120 -10.25 -8.26 1.99
CA ALA A 120 -8.81 -8.23 1.84
C ALA A 120 -8.22 -6.86 2.20
N LEU A 121 -8.86 -5.78 1.74
CA LEU A 121 -8.47 -4.40 2.05
C LEU A 121 -8.61 -4.10 3.54
N VAL A 122 -9.72 -4.50 4.17
CA VAL A 122 -9.95 -4.27 5.60
C VAL A 122 -8.93 -5.06 6.44
N VAL A 123 -8.74 -6.35 6.15
CA VAL A 123 -7.79 -7.19 6.88
C VAL A 123 -6.37 -6.67 6.69
N GLY A 124 -5.96 -6.35 5.46
CA GLY A 124 -4.66 -5.76 5.18
C GLY A 124 -4.45 -4.46 5.96
N ALA A 125 -5.44 -3.57 5.95
CA ALA A 125 -5.38 -2.32 6.69
C ALA A 125 -5.24 -2.52 8.21
N VAL A 126 -6.01 -3.45 8.79
CA VAL A 126 -5.94 -3.76 10.23
C VAL A 126 -4.58 -4.37 10.60
N VAL A 127 -4.04 -5.28 9.78
CA VAL A 127 -2.74 -5.88 10.07
C VAL A 127 -1.63 -4.85 9.94
N ASN A 128 -1.67 -3.99 8.93
CA ASN A 128 -0.74 -2.88 8.79
C ASN A 128 -0.82 -1.95 10.00
N PHE A 129 -2.02 -1.55 10.44
CA PHE A 129 -2.21 -0.72 11.64
C PHE A 129 -1.56 -1.34 12.88
N LYS A 130 -1.81 -2.63 13.14
CA LYS A 130 -1.19 -3.33 14.27
C LYS A 130 0.32 -3.44 14.14
N LEU A 131 0.85 -3.56 12.93
CA LEU A 131 2.29 -3.54 12.68
C LEU A 131 2.91 -2.18 13.03
N VAL A 132 2.22 -1.07 12.79
CA VAL A 132 2.66 0.27 13.23
C VAL A 132 2.76 0.32 14.75
N GLU A 133 1.70 -0.14 15.41
CA GLU A 133 1.55 -0.08 16.86
C GLU A 133 2.61 -0.92 17.58
N GLU A 134 2.87 -2.13 17.07
CA GLU A 134 3.86 -3.06 17.67
C GLU A 134 5.31 -2.66 17.40
N LEU A 135 5.61 -2.07 16.24
CA LEU A 135 6.99 -1.75 15.85
C LEU A 135 7.49 -0.41 16.38
N GLU A 136 6.61 0.43 16.98
CA GLU A 136 6.89 1.79 17.49
C GLU A 136 8.05 2.49 16.75
N PRO A 137 7.97 2.67 15.41
CA PRO A 137 9.13 3.12 14.64
C PRO A 137 9.56 4.52 15.10
N ALA A 138 10.80 4.62 15.57
CA ALA A 138 11.36 5.78 16.27
C ALA A 138 11.27 7.12 15.51
N LYS A 139 11.10 7.11 14.18
CA LYS A 139 10.68 8.27 13.37
C LYS A 139 9.97 7.78 12.10
N PRO A 140 8.76 8.26 11.77
CA PRO A 140 8.13 7.98 10.49
C PRO A 140 8.93 8.68 9.37
N TYR A 141 9.71 7.94 8.58
CA TYR A 141 10.38 8.49 7.39
C TYR A 141 9.34 8.67 6.26
N TYR A 142 8.46 9.64 6.43
CA TYR A 142 7.52 10.05 5.39
C TYR A 142 8.14 11.19 4.58
N PHE A 143 8.56 10.88 3.35
CA PHE A 143 8.83 11.86 2.29
C PHE A 143 9.89 12.94 2.59
N GLY A 144 11.17 12.68 2.32
CA GLY A 144 12.20 13.73 2.18
C GLY A 144 13.44 13.52 3.05
N HIS A 145 14.56 14.15 2.68
CA HIS A 145 15.91 13.86 3.15
C HIS A 145 16.15 14.01 4.67
N PRO A 146 17.16 13.32 5.24
CA PRO A 146 17.57 13.42 6.65
C PRO A 146 17.88 14.85 7.16
N ASP A 147 18.07 15.82 6.26
CA ASP A 147 18.71 17.10 6.60
C ASP A 147 17.78 18.32 6.52
N GLU A 148 16.47 18.15 6.24
CA GLU A 148 15.50 19.26 6.15
C GLU A 148 14.28 19.09 7.09
N GLU A 149 14.48 18.52 8.28
CA GLU A 149 13.64 18.85 9.44
C GLU A 149 13.95 20.29 9.86
N ARG A 150 13.46 21.27 9.09
CA ARG A 150 13.31 22.63 9.58
C ARG A 150 11.94 23.17 9.22
N ASP A 151 11.09 23.07 10.25
CA ASP A 151 9.87 23.81 10.53
C ASP A 151 8.73 23.83 9.50
N ASP A 152 7.55 23.63 10.10
CA ASP A 152 6.22 24.04 9.66
C ASP A 152 5.44 23.08 8.75
N GLY A 153 4.75 22.13 9.40
CA GLY A 153 3.49 21.59 8.87
C GLY A 153 3.50 20.11 8.47
N GLY A 154 4.49 19.33 8.91
CA GLY A 154 4.38 17.87 8.87
C GLY A 154 3.30 17.42 9.84
N ALA A 155 2.13 17.02 9.33
CA ALA A 155 1.13 16.35 10.16
C ALA A 155 1.79 15.11 10.78
N ASP A 156 2.04 15.23 12.09
CA ASP A 156 2.65 14.18 12.88
C ASP A 156 1.68 13.00 12.92
N MET A 157 2.19 11.77 12.95
CA MET A 157 1.34 10.59 13.14
C MET A 157 0.58 10.70 14.48
N GLY A 158 1.14 11.43 15.44
CA GLY A 158 0.44 11.88 16.65
C GLY A 158 -0.85 12.65 16.36
N ASP A 159 -0.85 13.56 15.38
CA ASP A 159 -2.04 14.33 14.99
C ASP A 159 -3.09 13.42 14.34
N VAL A 160 -2.68 12.50 13.48
CA VAL A 160 -3.59 11.55 12.82
C VAL A 160 -4.22 10.60 13.84
N ILE A 161 -3.43 10.05 14.77
CA ILE A 161 -3.92 9.19 15.85
C ILE A 161 -4.87 9.97 16.76
N THR A 162 -4.59 11.24 17.03
CA THR A 162 -5.44 12.10 17.85
C THR A 162 -6.78 12.36 17.16
N VAL A 163 -6.77 12.73 15.88
CA VAL A 163 -7.98 12.95 15.09
C VAL A 163 -8.83 11.69 14.98
N VAL A 164 -8.22 10.53 14.76
CA VAL A 164 -8.95 9.25 14.71
C VAL A 164 -9.54 8.91 16.08
N LYS A 165 -8.81 9.10 17.18
CA LYS A 165 -9.31 8.85 18.54
C LYS A 165 -10.46 9.79 18.91
N GLU A 166 -10.36 11.07 18.57
CA GLU A 166 -11.45 12.03 18.79
C GLU A 166 -12.71 11.65 18.02
N ARG A 167 -12.58 11.29 16.74
CA ARG A 167 -13.72 10.85 15.92
C ARG A 167 -14.38 9.58 16.45
N VAL A 168 -13.58 8.63 16.94
CA VAL A 168 -14.09 7.40 17.53
C VAL A 168 -14.84 7.68 18.83
N ARG A 169 -14.34 8.59 19.67
CA ARG A 169 -15.00 9.01 20.90
C ARG A 169 -16.33 9.71 20.63
N ASP A 170 -16.35 10.68 19.72
CA ASP A 170 -17.58 11.40 19.35
C ASP A 170 -18.67 10.45 18.81
N LEU A 171 -18.27 9.44 18.03
CA LEU A 171 -19.17 8.41 17.55
C LEU A 171 -19.71 7.53 18.69
N GLN A 172 -18.88 7.17 19.67
CA GLN A 172 -19.32 6.41 20.85
C GLN A 172 -20.33 7.22 21.69
N GLU A 173 -20.05 8.49 21.97
CA GLU A 173 -20.95 9.36 22.73
C GLU A 173 -22.29 9.56 22.01
N THR A 174 -22.27 9.69 20.68
CA THR A 174 -23.49 9.80 19.88
C THR A 174 -24.32 8.51 19.93
N VAL A 175 -23.67 7.35 19.89
CA VAL A 175 -24.35 6.05 19.97
C VAL A 175 -24.93 5.79 21.36
N GLU A 176 -24.22 6.20 22.42
CA GLU A 176 -24.70 6.10 23.79
C GLU A 176 -25.90 7.03 24.05
N ALA A 177 -25.84 8.28 23.57
CA ALA A 177 -26.94 9.22 23.66
C ALA A 177 -28.21 8.74 22.92
N GLN A 178 -28.06 8.06 21.78
CA GLN A 178 -29.19 7.44 21.07
C GLN A 178 -29.77 6.22 21.80
N ARG A 179 -28.93 5.51 22.58
CA ARG A 179 -29.33 4.33 23.35
C ARG A 179 -30.07 4.69 24.65
N GLU A 180 -29.74 5.83 25.27
CA GLU A 180 -30.46 6.35 26.45
C GLU A 180 -31.79 7.03 26.10
N ALA A 181 -31.95 7.45 24.84
CA ALA A 181 -33.18 8.08 24.34
C ALA A 181 -34.22 7.07 23.77
N SER A 182 -33.92 5.76 23.76
CA SER A 182 -34.83 4.67 23.37
C SER A 182 -35.28 3.85 24.58
#